data_AF-A0A6P2BEE6-F1
#
_entry.id   AF-A0A6P2BEE6-F1
#
_cell.length_a   1.000
_cell.length_b   1.000
_cell.length_c   1.000
_cell.angle_alpha   90.00
_cell.angle_beta   90.00
_cell.angle_gamma   90.00
#
_symmetry.space_group_name_H-M   'P 1'
#
loop_
_entity.id
_entity.type
_entity.pdbx_description
1 polymer ?
#
loop_
_entity_poly.entity_id
_entity_poly.type
_entity_poly.pdbx_seq_one_letter_code
_entity_poly.pdbx_strand_id
1 'polypeptide(L)'
;MSGGGILGTGTSALLTYQRALQTTGHNIANVGTEGFSRQRLELGARTSGSGGLGSGVEGLGVRRVVDQFVDLRLGMNISAESQQRTLAEFASQLDNLLADPQAGLTPALSNFYAAIEDVATDPTSTAARQQLLAQGQGLVDRFAQLEGRIEDQRVIVNGRIGNAVDEVNQLSRGIAELNRSIIEARGRQGGREPNDLLDERDQLVRDLSERLAISTVEQSDGSLNVYGGRGQSLVVGQEATELQVRPQGADPNRLEIGVRNGSAFIVVTDNMSGGSLGALLETRDTLLDPASNSLGRIAVALTDQFNELHRAGMDLRGEAGGAFFSRPAPEVLSNLGNAADGVPGLVIDDISELSSSDYQLRFDGSDWVLRRLQDG
;
A
#
# COMPACT_ATOMS: atom_id res chain seq x y z
N MET A 1 70.02 15.27 -18.78
CA MET A 1 68.65 15.01 -19.30
C MET A 1 67.61 15.08 -18.17
N SER A 2 67.43 16.26 -17.55
CA SER A 2 66.58 16.44 -16.34
C SER A 2 65.35 17.33 -16.57
N GLY A 3 65.23 18.01 -17.73
CA GLY A 3 64.17 18.99 -17.99
C GLY A 3 62.83 18.38 -18.43
N GLY A 4 62.86 17.22 -19.11
CA GLY A 4 61.63 16.56 -19.60
C GLY A 4 60.77 15.96 -18.49
N GLY A 5 61.38 15.50 -17.39
CA GLY A 5 60.68 14.93 -16.24
C GLY A 5 59.89 15.97 -15.44
N ILE A 6 60.49 17.14 -15.16
CA ILE A 6 59.85 18.21 -14.38
C ILE A 6 58.68 18.85 -15.14
N LEU A 7 58.86 19.11 -16.44
CA LEU A 7 57.80 19.67 -17.28
C LEU A 7 56.63 18.68 -17.41
N GLY A 8 56.91 17.38 -17.63
CA GLY A 8 55.88 16.34 -17.67
C GLY A 8 55.11 16.20 -16.35
N THR A 9 55.81 16.25 -15.21
CA THR A 9 55.16 16.25 -13.89
C THR A 9 54.26 17.46 -13.69
N GLY A 10 54.74 18.66 -14.04
CA GLY A 10 53.98 19.91 -13.92
C GLY A 10 52.73 19.94 -14.81
N THR A 11 52.85 19.54 -16.08
CA THR A 11 51.71 19.47 -17.00
C THR A 11 50.69 18.44 -16.54
N SER A 12 51.12 17.25 -16.08
CA SER A 12 50.20 16.23 -15.57
C SER A 12 49.44 16.69 -14.31
N ALA A 13 50.11 17.41 -13.42
CA ALA A 13 49.50 18.00 -12.23
C ALA A 13 48.47 19.07 -12.60
N LEU A 14 48.82 20.03 -13.45
CA LEU A 14 47.90 21.10 -13.85
C LEU A 14 46.62 20.57 -14.51
N LEU A 15 46.76 19.63 -15.46
CA LEU A 15 45.59 19.01 -16.12
C LEU A 15 44.72 18.21 -15.14
N THR A 16 45.33 17.52 -14.19
CA THR A 16 44.61 16.75 -13.18
C THR A 16 43.87 17.66 -12.20
N TYR A 17 44.51 18.73 -11.72
CA TYR A 17 43.86 19.70 -10.84
C TYR A 17 42.82 20.56 -11.58
N GLN A 18 42.97 20.82 -12.88
CA GLN A 18 41.91 21.44 -13.69
C GLN A 18 40.64 20.59 -13.68
N ARG A 19 40.77 19.26 -13.83
CA ARG A 19 39.63 18.33 -13.70
C ARG A 19 39.07 18.31 -12.29
N ALA A 20 39.91 18.35 -11.25
CA ALA A 20 39.45 18.42 -9.87
C ALA A 20 38.64 19.70 -9.58
N LEU A 21 39.05 20.84 -10.16
CA LEU A 21 38.30 22.09 -10.09
C LEU A 21 36.98 22.01 -10.86
N GLN A 22 36.95 21.34 -12.03
CA GLN A 22 35.70 21.09 -12.75
C GLN A 22 34.74 20.22 -11.93
N THR A 23 35.21 19.14 -11.30
CA THR A 23 34.38 18.34 -10.37
C THR A 23 33.89 19.16 -9.19
N THR A 24 34.72 20.05 -8.65
CA THR A 24 34.32 20.97 -7.58
C THR A 24 33.23 21.94 -8.06
N GLY A 25 33.37 22.50 -9.27
CA GLY A 25 32.36 23.35 -9.88
C GLY A 25 31.04 22.62 -10.12
N HIS A 26 31.09 21.37 -10.61
CA HIS A 26 29.91 20.51 -10.77
C HIS A 26 29.18 20.27 -9.45
N ASN A 27 29.93 19.97 -8.38
CA ASN A 27 29.35 19.79 -7.04
C ASN A 27 28.69 21.07 -6.53
N ILE A 28 29.32 22.24 -6.70
CA ILE A 28 28.75 23.52 -6.25
C ILE A 28 27.47 23.84 -7.03
N ALA A 29 27.46 23.59 -8.34
CA ALA A 29 26.30 23.84 -9.18
C ALA A 29 25.10 22.94 -8.83
N ASN A 30 25.36 21.70 -8.38
CA ASN A 30 24.32 20.69 -8.14
C ASN A 30 24.07 20.40 -6.66
N VAL A 31 24.66 21.15 -5.72
CA VAL A 31 24.47 20.93 -4.28
C VAL A 31 23.02 21.03 -3.82
N GLY A 32 22.20 21.79 -4.56
CA GLY A 32 20.76 21.94 -4.30
C GLY A 32 19.86 21.01 -5.13
N THR A 33 20.44 20.17 -6.00
CA THR A 33 19.69 19.21 -6.80
C THR A 33 19.36 18.01 -5.92
N GLU A 34 18.07 17.68 -5.80
CA GLU A 34 17.64 16.54 -5.02
C GLU A 34 18.28 15.24 -5.53
N GLY A 35 18.74 14.42 -4.60
CA GLY A 35 19.38 13.15 -4.88
C GLY A 35 20.81 13.21 -5.42
N PHE A 36 21.37 14.39 -5.67
CA PHE A 36 22.75 14.55 -6.12
C PHE A 36 23.75 14.07 -5.07
N SER A 37 24.74 13.29 -5.50
CA SER A 37 25.83 12.85 -4.64
C SER A 37 27.13 13.58 -4.96
N ARG A 38 27.86 14.00 -3.91
CA ARG A 38 29.13 14.70 -4.08
C ARG A 38 30.11 13.81 -4.85
N GLN A 39 30.70 14.36 -5.89
CA GLN A 39 31.69 13.68 -6.70
C GLN A 39 33.12 14.05 -6.30
N ARG A 40 34.05 13.10 -6.39
CA ARG A 40 35.48 13.29 -6.10
C ARG A 40 36.33 12.69 -7.21
N LEU A 41 37.30 13.46 -7.69
CA LEU A 41 38.34 12.95 -8.58
C LEU A 41 39.32 12.11 -7.76
N GLU A 42 39.43 10.83 -8.08
CA GLU A 42 40.43 9.94 -7.49
C GLU A 42 41.79 10.18 -8.17
N LEU A 43 42.83 10.41 -7.37
CA LEU A 43 44.17 10.73 -7.83
C LEU A 43 45.08 9.50 -7.70
N GLY A 44 45.80 9.17 -8.76
CA GLY A 44 46.81 8.13 -8.80
C GLY A 44 48.19 8.71 -9.07
N ALA A 45 49.22 8.13 -8.46
CA ALA A 45 50.60 8.43 -8.84
C ALA A 45 50.90 7.73 -10.17
N ARG A 46 51.42 8.47 -11.16
CA ARG A 46 51.89 7.86 -12.40
C ARG A 46 53.14 7.04 -12.10
N THR A 47 53.08 5.75 -12.44
CA THR A 47 54.25 4.86 -12.32
C THR A 47 55.08 4.99 -13.60
N SER A 48 56.40 5.20 -13.46
CA SER A 48 57.32 5.22 -14.59
C SER A 48 58.00 3.87 -14.72
N GLY A 49 58.03 3.30 -15.93
CA GLY A 49 58.78 2.08 -16.23
C GLY A 49 60.28 2.28 -15.99
N SER A 50 60.83 1.51 -15.04
CA SER A 50 62.22 1.45 -14.57
C SER A 50 62.76 2.75 -13.92
N GLY A 51 62.90 2.76 -12.59
CA GLY A 51 63.75 3.73 -11.88
C GLY A 51 63.18 4.41 -10.63
N GLY A 52 61.92 4.18 -10.25
CA GLY A 52 61.38 4.64 -8.95
C GLY A 52 61.19 6.15 -8.78
N LEU A 53 61.50 6.97 -9.78
CA LEU A 53 61.18 8.40 -9.80
C LEU A 53 59.75 8.59 -10.34
N GLY A 54 58.85 9.17 -9.52
CA GLY A 54 57.45 9.39 -9.88
C GLY A 54 57.29 10.31 -11.09
N SER A 55 56.45 9.92 -12.05
CA SER A 55 56.22 10.65 -13.31
C SER A 55 55.02 11.61 -13.27
N GLY A 56 54.59 11.99 -12.07
CA GLY A 56 53.51 12.96 -11.83
C GLY A 56 52.24 12.31 -11.28
N VAL A 57 51.12 12.99 -11.44
CA VAL A 57 49.79 12.55 -10.98
C VAL A 57 48.86 12.37 -12.16
N GLU A 58 47.90 11.46 -12.02
CA GLU A 58 46.80 11.29 -12.96
C GLU A 58 45.47 11.15 -12.24
N GLY A 59 44.40 11.57 -12.91
CA GLY A 59 43.04 11.29 -12.47
C GLY A 59 42.62 9.88 -12.90
N LEU A 60 42.36 9.01 -11.92
CA LEU A 60 41.90 7.63 -12.14
C LEU A 60 40.42 7.57 -12.55
N GLY A 61 39.63 8.58 -12.15
CA GLY A 61 38.21 8.69 -12.46
C GLY A 61 37.49 9.58 -11.46
N VAL A 62 36.29 10.04 -11.82
CA VAL A 62 35.40 10.75 -10.90
C VAL A 62 34.45 9.72 -10.30
N ARG A 63 34.39 9.63 -8.97
CA ARG A 63 33.48 8.73 -8.24
C ARG A 63 32.55 9.53 -7.36
N ARG A 64 31.33 9.03 -7.20
CA ARG A 64 30.39 9.48 -6.17
C ARG A 64 30.88 9.13 -4.78
N VAL A 65 30.61 10.00 -3.82
CA VAL A 65 30.85 9.76 -2.39
C VAL A 65 29.50 9.38 -1.77
N VAL A 66 29.23 8.08 -1.73
CA VAL A 66 27.98 7.50 -1.18
C VAL A 66 28.28 6.32 -0.27
N ASP A 67 27.36 6.05 0.65
CA ASP A 67 27.39 4.89 1.53
C ASP A 67 26.14 4.05 1.25
N GLN A 68 26.35 2.90 0.58
CA GLN A 68 25.27 2.00 0.17
C GLN A 68 24.46 1.48 1.36
N PHE A 69 25.06 1.34 2.54
CA PHE A 69 24.35 0.89 3.73
C PHE A 69 23.41 1.97 4.27
N VAL A 70 23.84 3.23 4.21
CA VAL A 70 22.99 4.38 4.56
C VAL A 70 21.83 4.49 3.57
N ASP A 71 22.08 4.37 2.28
CA ASP A 71 21.03 4.45 1.24
C ASP A 71 19.98 3.34 1.40
N LEU A 72 20.41 2.09 1.66
CA LEU A 72 19.51 0.98 1.94
C LEU A 72 18.65 1.23 3.20
N ARG A 73 19.27 1.73 4.28
CA ARG A 73 18.53 2.08 5.50
C ARG A 73 17.56 3.23 5.28
N LEU A 74 17.95 4.21 4.48
CA LEU A 74 17.10 5.34 4.15
C LEU A 74 15.85 4.87 3.41
N GLY A 75 15.99 4.05 2.36
CA GLY A 75 14.86 3.48 1.63
C GLY A 75 13.90 2.68 2.53
N MET A 76 14.43 1.83 3.42
CA MET A 76 13.60 1.09 4.38
C MET A 76 12.82 2.02 5.33
N ASN A 77 13.48 3.07 5.85
CA ASN A 77 12.82 4.01 6.76
C ASN A 77 11.79 4.89 6.03
N ILE A 78 12.06 5.31 4.79
CA ILE A 78 11.10 6.04 3.95
C ILE A 78 9.85 5.19 3.73
N SER A 79 10.02 3.91 3.40
CA SER A 79 8.92 2.99 3.18
C SER A 79 8.08 2.78 4.45
N ALA A 80 8.74 2.58 5.60
CA ALA A 80 8.08 2.44 6.89
C ALA A 80 7.39 3.73 7.35
N GLU A 81 7.99 4.91 7.17
CA GLU A 81 7.36 6.19 7.51
C GLU A 81 6.11 6.41 6.66
N SER A 82 6.21 6.18 5.35
CA SER A 82 5.08 6.33 4.42
C SER A 82 3.94 5.38 4.77
N GLN A 83 4.25 4.12 5.07
CA GLN A 83 3.25 3.13 5.49
C GLN A 83 2.52 3.60 6.76
N GLN A 84 3.26 3.99 7.80
CA GLN A 84 2.69 4.33 9.10
C GLN A 84 1.91 5.64 9.05
N ARG A 85 2.38 6.61 8.26
CA ARG A 85 1.66 7.86 7.99
C ARG A 85 0.32 7.60 7.32
N THR A 86 0.30 6.79 6.26
CA THR A 86 -0.95 6.44 5.55
C THR A 86 -1.90 5.65 6.45
N LEU A 87 -1.40 4.66 7.21
CA LEU A 87 -2.23 3.89 8.12
C LEU A 87 -2.84 4.77 9.23
N ALA A 88 -2.05 5.68 9.80
CA ALA A 88 -2.50 6.60 10.84
C ALA A 88 -3.58 7.57 10.33
N GLU A 89 -3.48 8.03 9.08
CA GLU A 89 -4.48 8.87 8.42
C GLU A 89 -5.85 8.17 8.41
N PHE A 90 -5.92 6.93 7.89
CA PHE A 90 -7.19 6.20 7.80
C PHE A 90 -7.69 5.70 9.16
N ALA A 91 -6.80 5.22 10.03
CA ALA A 91 -7.17 4.81 11.38
C ALA A 91 -7.80 5.97 12.16
N SER A 92 -7.26 7.19 12.04
CA SER A 92 -7.80 8.38 12.69
C SER A 92 -9.16 8.79 12.11
N GLN A 93 -9.37 8.64 10.79
CA GLN A 93 -10.68 8.91 10.19
C GLN A 93 -11.75 7.92 10.68
N LEU A 94 -11.40 6.63 10.76
CA LEU A 94 -12.29 5.59 11.27
C LEU A 94 -12.58 5.77 12.77
N ASP A 95 -11.56 6.08 13.58
CA ASP A 95 -11.72 6.35 15.01
C ASP A 95 -12.66 7.54 15.25
N ASN A 96 -12.45 8.66 14.56
CA ASN A 96 -13.34 9.83 14.65
C ASN A 96 -14.79 9.51 14.24
N LEU A 97 -14.99 8.64 13.26
CA LEU A 97 -16.32 8.22 12.81
C LEU A 97 -17.05 7.38 13.89
N LEU A 98 -16.34 6.43 14.49
CA LEU A 98 -16.92 5.46 15.42
C LEU A 98 -17.03 5.99 16.85
N ALA A 99 -16.05 6.77 17.31
CA ALA A 99 -15.94 7.29 18.66
C ALA A 99 -16.66 8.65 18.87
N ASP A 100 -17.36 9.16 17.85
CA ASP A 100 -18.10 10.43 17.98
C ASP A 100 -19.18 10.32 19.08
N PRO A 101 -19.12 11.15 20.14
CA PRO A 101 -20.03 11.05 21.28
C PRO A 101 -21.45 11.54 20.96
N GLN A 102 -21.66 12.24 19.84
CA GLN A 102 -22.95 12.75 19.41
C GLN A 102 -23.50 11.94 18.25
N ALA A 103 -22.64 11.71 17.26
CA ALA A 103 -23.04 11.01 16.07
C ALA A 103 -23.00 9.50 16.30
N GLY A 104 -22.04 8.92 17.03
CA GLY A 104 -21.75 7.48 17.13
C GLY A 104 -22.93 6.53 17.41
N LEU A 105 -22.66 5.21 17.41
CA LEU A 105 -23.72 4.21 17.61
C LEU A 105 -24.29 4.22 19.05
N THR A 106 -23.44 4.52 20.04
CA THR A 106 -23.80 4.45 21.46
C THR A 106 -24.97 5.37 21.85
N PRO A 107 -25.00 6.67 21.47
CA PRO A 107 -26.16 7.53 21.70
C PRO A 107 -27.46 7.00 21.06
N ALA A 108 -27.40 6.49 19.83
CA ALA A 108 -28.57 5.97 19.13
C ALA A 108 -29.15 4.74 19.86
N LEU A 109 -28.29 3.81 20.29
CA LEU A 109 -28.70 2.67 21.12
C LEU A 109 -29.30 3.12 22.44
N SER A 110 -28.66 4.08 23.12
CA SER A 110 -29.16 4.59 24.42
C SER A 110 -30.55 5.21 24.29
N ASN A 111 -30.79 6.01 23.25
CA ASN A 111 -32.08 6.63 22.99
C ASN A 111 -33.16 5.59 22.63
N PHE A 112 -32.79 4.54 21.88
CA PHE A 112 -33.69 3.44 21.58
C PHE A 112 -34.09 2.67 22.84
N TYR A 113 -33.14 2.32 23.71
CA TYR A 113 -33.44 1.64 24.98
C TYR A 113 -34.24 2.51 25.95
N ALA A 114 -33.99 3.81 26.01
CA ALA A 114 -34.81 4.73 26.80
C ALA A 114 -36.27 4.74 26.30
N ALA A 115 -36.49 4.75 24.98
CA ALA A 115 -37.85 4.69 24.43
C ALA A 115 -38.54 3.34 24.68
N ILE A 116 -37.78 2.24 24.81
CA ILE A 116 -38.34 0.95 25.25
C ILE A 116 -38.80 1.04 26.71
N GLU A 117 -38.02 1.67 27.58
CA GLU A 117 -38.36 1.87 29.00
C GLU A 117 -39.62 2.72 29.17
N ASP A 118 -39.78 3.77 28.35
CA ASP A 118 -41.00 4.59 28.33
C ASP A 118 -42.24 3.77 27.98
N VAL A 119 -42.14 2.89 26.97
CA VAL A 119 -43.23 1.98 26.59
C VAL A 119 -43.48 0.92 27.66
N ALA A 120 -42.44 0.44 28.36
CA ALA A 120 -42.60 -0.50 29.46
C ALA A 120 -43.34 0.13 30.66
N THR A 121 -43.14 1.43 30.89
CA THR A 121 -43.77 2.19 31.98
C THR A 121 -45.25 2.47 31.70
N ASP A 122 -45.61 2.82 30.46
CA ASP A 122 -47.01 2.91 30.02
C ASP A 122 -47.23 2.22 28.65
N PRO A 123 -47.49 0.90 28.65
CA PRO A 123 -47.67 0.13 27.42
C PRO A 123 -48.90 0.51 26.60
N THR A 124 -49.83 1.28 27.17
CA THR A 124 -51.07 1.71 26.49
C THR A 124 -50.92 3.07 25.82
N SER A 125 -49.87 3.82 26.13
CA SER A 125 -49.57 5.11 25.52
C SER A 125 -49.19 4.96 24.05
N THR A 126 -50.06 5.45 23.16
CA THR A 126 -49.76 5.52 21.73
C THR A 126 -48.61 6.49 21.43
N ALA A 127 -48.44 7.53 22.24
CA ALA A 127 -47.35 8.49 22.11
C ALA A 127 -45.98 7.84 22.41
N ALA A 128 -45.89 7.06 23.50
CA ALA A 128 -44.65 6.33 23.84
C ALA A 128 -44.28 5.32 22.74
N ARG A 129 -45.28 4.61 22.20
CA ARG A 129 -45.06 3.66 21.08
C ARG A 129 -44.63 4.36 19.78
N GLN A 130 -45.20 5.52 19.47
CA GLN A 130 -44.74 6.32 18.32
C GLN A 130 -43.30 6.80 18.50
N GLN A 131 -42.93 7.20 19.72
CA GLN A 131 -41.55 7.57 20.05
C GLN A 131 -40.59 6.38 19.89
N LEU A 132 -40.97 5.19 20.35
CA LEU A 132 -40.18 3.96 20.16
C LEU A 132 -39.94 3.66 18.67
N LEU A 133 -40.97 3.77 17.83
CA LEU A 133 -40.82 3.60 16.39
C LEU A 133 -39.88 4.64 15.78
N ALA A 134 -39.98 5.92 16.21
CA ALA A 134 -39.10 6.98 15.75
C ALA A 134 -37.63 6.74 16.15
N GLN A 135 -37.37 6.31 17.39
CA GLN A 135 -36.02 5.96 17.83
C GLN A 135 -35.49 4.69 17.15
N GLY A 136 -36.36 3.71 16.88
CA GLY A 136 -36.01 2.53 16.10
C GLY A 136 -35.57 2.90 14.68
N GLN A 137 -36.28 3.80 14.00
CA GLN A 137 -35.88 4.30 12.69
C GLN A 137 -34.56 5.09 12.77
N GLY A 138 -34.41 5.97 13.76
CA GLY A 138 -33.16 6.72 13.96
C GLY A 138 -31.94 5.81 14.20
N LEU A 139 -32.13 4.68 14.88
CA LEU A 139 -31.10 3.66 15.05
C LEU A 139 -30.72 2.99 13.71
N VAL A 140 -31.71 2.59 12.91
CA VAL A 140 -31.47 2.03 11.56
C VAL A 140 -30.73 3.02 10.68
N ASP A 141 -31.17 4.28 10.65
CA ASP A 141 -30.52 5.34 9.89
C ASP A 141 -29.08 5.55 10.35
N ARG A 142 -28.80 5.40 11.66
CA ARG A 142 -27.45 5.54 12.18
C ARG A 142 -26.53 4.40 11.73
N PHE A 143 -27.00 3.16 11.75
CA PHE A 143 -26.25 2.03 11.18
C PHE A 143 -25.93 2.26 9.71
N ALA A 144 -26.93 2.67 8.91
CA ALA A 144 -26.75 2.92 7.48
C ALA A 144 -25.76 4.07 7.21
N GLN A 145 -25.79 5.13 8.01
CA GLN A 145 -24.85 6.24 7.89
C GLN A 145 -23.41 5.82 8.22
N LEU A 146 -23.20 5.05 9.29
CA LEU A 146 -21.87 4.57 9.66
C LEU A 146 -21.30 3.66 8.57
N GLU A 147 -22.10 2.72 8.07
CA GLU A 147 -21.68 1.82 7.01
C GLU A 147 -21.38 2.57 5.71
N GLY A 148 -22.24 3.49 5.30
CA GLY A 148 -22.00 4.31 4.12
C GLY A 148 -20.70 5.11 4.20
N ARG A 149 -20.29 5.57 5.39
CA ARG A 149 -19.01 6.26 5.59
C ARG A 149 -17.81 5.31 5.50
N ILE A 150 -17.94 4.07 5.96
CA ILE A 150 -16.92 3.03 5.79
C ILE A 150 -16.77 2.68 4.29
N GLU A 151 -17.88 2.56 3.57
CA GLU A 151 -17.88 2.34 2.13
C GLU A 151 -17.25 3.51 1.35
N ASP A 152 -17.56 4.76 1.71
CA ASP A 152 -16.88 5.93 1.14
C ASP A 152 -15.35 5.84 1.30
N GLN A 153 -14.88 5.43 2.49
CA GLN A 153 -13.46 5.22 2.75
C GLN A 153 -12.89 4.08 1.90
N ARG A 154 -13.62 2.97 1.72
CA ARG A 154 -13.22 1.84 0.88
C ARG A 154 -13.05 2.27 -0.59
N VAL A 155 -13.96 3.08 -1.11
CA VAL A 155 -13.86 3.66 -2.47
C VAL A 155 -12.62 4.55 -2.59
N ILE A 156 -12.35 5.40 -1.60
CA ILE A 156 -11.14 6.25 -1.57
C ILE A 156 -9.86 5.40 -1.56
N VAL A 157 -9.81 4.37 -0.71
CA VAL A 157 -8.66 3.45 -0.62
C VAL A 157 -8.42 2.77 -1.96
N ASN A 158 -9.46 2.24 -2.61
CA ASN A 158 -9.36 1.61 -3.92
C ASN A 158 -8.84 2.57 -5.00
N GLY A 159 -9.34 3.81 -5.02
CA GLY A 159 -8.82 4.84 -5.92
C GLY A 159 -7.34 5.14 -5.69
N ARG A 160 -6.92 5.22 -4.42
CA ARG A 160 -5.50 5.43 -4.05
C ARG A 160 -4.63 4.23 -4.41
N ILE A 161 -5.14 2.99 -4.30
CA ILE A 161 -4.44 1.78 -4.74
C ILE A 161 -4.15 1.84 -6.25
N GLY A 162 -5.16 2.18 -7.06
CA GLY A 162 -4.99 2.33 -8.51
C GLY A 162 -3.89 3.33 -8.86
N ASN A 163 -3.96 4.53 -8.29
CA ASN A 163 -2.96 5.57 -8.51
C ASN A 163 -1.55 5.15 -8.04
N ALA A 164 -1.44 4.52 -6.87
CA ALA A 164 -0.16 4.05 -6.35
C ALA A 164 0.48 2.99 -7.25
N VAL A 165 -0.32 2.09 -7.85
CA VAL A 165 0.17 1.11 -8.82
C VAL A 165 0.63 1.79 -10.13
N ASP A 166 -0.08 2.80 -10.61
CA ASP A 166 0.34 3.59 -11.78
C ASP A 166 1.67 4.31 -11.53
N GLU A 167 1.85 4.90 -10.34
CA GLU A 167 3.10 5.53 -9.93
C GLU A 167 4.25 4.52 -9.83
N VAL A 168 4.01 3.34 -9.23
CA VAL A 168 4.99 2.24 -9.20
C VAL A 168 5.40 1.83 -10.61
N ASN A 169 4.47 1.72 -11.55
CA ASN A 169 4.73 1.39 -12.95
C ASN A 169 5.54 2.48 -13.67
N GLN A 170 5.26 3.76 -13.40
CA GLN A 170 6.02 4.88 -13.97
C GLN A 170 7.46 4.89 -13.46
N LEU A 171 7.66 4.78 -12.15
CA LEU A 171 8.98 4.74 -11.52
C LEU A 171 9.79 3.53 -11.99
N SER A 172 9.18 2.34 -12.05
CA SER A 172 9.84 1.11 -12.53
C SER A 172 10.30 1.23 -13.98
N ARG A 173 9.48 1.83 -14.86
CA ARG A 173 9.89 2.12 -16.25
C ARG A 173 11.04 3.13 -16.32
N GLY A 174 11.01 4.17 -15.49
CA GLY A 174 12.10 5.13 -15.40
C GLY A 174 13.43 4.48 -14.97
N ILE A 175 13.39 3.60 -13.97
CA ILE A 175 14.57 2.84 -13.51
C ILE A 175 15.09 1.92 -14.62
N ALA A 176 14.21 1.22 -15.35
CA ALA A 176 14.59 0.35 -16.46
C ALA A 176 15.27 1.13 -17.60
N GLU A 177 14.79 2.33 -17.93
CA GLU A 177 15.41 3.21 -18.93
C GLU A 177 16.77 3.74 -18.46
N LEU A 178 16.89 4.11 -17.19
CA LEU A 178 18.17 4.52 -16.61
C LEU A 178 19.17 3.37 -16.60
N ASN A 179 18.74 2.13 -16.31
CA ASN A 179 19.60 0.95 -16.42
C ASN A 179 20.17 0.79 -17.83
N ARG A 180 19.35 0.98 -18.88
CA ARG A 180 19.82 0.98 -20.28
C ARG A 180 20.85 2.08 -20.51
N SER A 181 20.53 3.31 -20.12
CA SER A 181 21.41 4.47 -20.29
C SER A 181 22.76 4.31 -19.57
N ILE A 182 22.76 3.72 -18.37
CA ILE A 182 23.96 3.43 -17.58
C ILE A 182 24.84 2.39 -18.28
N ILE A 183 24.25 1.28 -18.75
CA ILE A 183 24.98 0.23 -19.49
C ILE A 183 25.64 0.83 -20.74
N GLU A 184 24.87 1.59 -21.52
CA GLU A 184 25.39 2.24 -22.73
C GLU A 184 26.51 3.23 -22.42
N ALA A 185 26.36 4.06 -21.38
CA ALA A 185 27.36 5.05 -20.99
C ALA A 185 28.66 4.37 -20.50
N ARG A 186 28.57 3.32 -19.67
CA ARG A 186 29.72 2.53 -19.22
C ARG A 186 30.45 1.90 -20.41
N GLY A 187 29.70 1.38 -21.39
CA GLY A 187 30.25 0.80 -22.62
C GLY A 187 31.02 1.83 -23.48
N ARG A 188 30.47 3.03 -23.67
CA ARG A 188 31.10 4.11 -24.48
C ARG A 188 32.30 4.75 -23.79
N GLN A 189 32.30 4.84 -22.46
CA GLN A 189 33.34 5.54 -21.70
C GLN A 189 34.49 4.64 -21.22
N GLY A 190 34.59 3.41 -21.73
CA GLY A 190 35.64 2.47 -21.36
C GLY A 190 35.57 2.05 -19.88
N GLY A 191 34.36 1.86 -19.34
CA GLY A 191 34.12 1.44 -17.96
C GLY A 191 34.14 2.56 -16.92
N ARG A 192 34.04 3.84 -17.32
CA ARG A 192 33.84 4.95 -16.38
C ARG A 192 32.38 5.01 -15.94
N GLU A 193 32.19 5.37 -14.67
CA GLU A 193 30.86 5.46 -14.04
C GLU A 193 30.10 6.72 -14.49
N PRO A 194 28.87 6.57 -15.03
CA PRO A 194 28.01 7.71 -15.34
C PRO A 194 27.31 8.22 -14.07
N ASN A 195 28.06 8.93 -13.22
CA ASN A 195 27.63 9.33 -11.88
C ASN A 195 26.26 10.02 -11.82
N ASP A 196 25.98 10.94 -12.75
CA ASP A 196 24.71 11.68 -12.74
C ASP A 196 23.51 10.75 -13.05
N LEU A 197 23.65 9.80 -13.98
CA LEU A 197 22.61 8.79 -14.27
C LEU A 197 22.38 7.84 -13.08
N LEU A 198 23.45 7.52 -12.34
CA LEU A 198 23.35 6.73 -11.13
C LEU A 198 22.58 7.51 -10.05
N ASP A 199 22.81 8.82 -9.91
CA ASP A 199 22.09 9.67 -8.94
C ASP A 199 20.60 9.76 -9.28
N GLU A 200 20.25 9.94 -10.55
CA GLU A 200 18.86 9.92 -11.03
C GLU A 200 18.18 8.58 -10.74
N ARG A 201 18.89 7.46 -10.97
CA ARG A 201 18.35 6.12 -10.69
C ARG A 201 18.08 5.93 -9.21
N ASP A 202 19.02 6.33 -8.37
CA ASP A 202 18.88 6.20 -6.92
C ASP A 202 17.75 7.09 -6.38
N GLN A 203 17.50 8.25 -7.01
CA GLN A 203 16.32 9.06 -6.69
C GLN A 203 15.02 8.33 -7.04
N LEU A 204 14.88 7.75 -8.24
CA LEU A 204 13.67 7.00 -8.59
C LEU A 204 13.46 5.78 -7.67
N VAL A 205 14.54 5.16 -7.21
CA VAL A 205 14.51 4.07 -6.22
C VAL A 205 14.02 4.58 -4.86
N ARG A 206 14.43 5.78 -4.43
CA ARG A 206 13.89 6.42 -3.20
C ARG A 206 12.41 6.75 -3.33
N ASP A 207 12.00 7.37 -4.44
CA ASP A 207 10.60 7.70 -4.70
C ASP A 207 9.74 6.42 -4.74
N LEU A 208 10.27 5.34 -5.31
CA LEU A 208 9.61 4.03 -5.32
C LEU A 208 9.48 3.43 -3.92
N SER A 209 10.48 3.65 -3.05
CA SER A 209 10.45 3.20 -1.65
C SER A 209 9.32 3.85 -0.85
N GLU A 210 8.90 5.07 -1.18
CA GLU A 210 7.74 5.72 -0.56
C GLU A 210 6.43 4.99 -0.86
N ARG A 211 6.34 4.35 -2.04
CA ARG A 211 5.12 3.66 -2.49
C ARG A 211 5.07 2.21 -2.05
N LEU A 212 6.21 1.53 -2.04
CA LEU A 212 6.28 0.11 -1.71
C LEU A 212 7.60 -0.19 -0.99
N ALA A 213 7.65 -1.19 -0.12
CA ALA A 213 8.96 -1.68 0.34
C ALA A 213 9.70 -2.25 -0.86
N ILE A 214 10.98 -1.92 -1.00
CA ILE A 214 11.79 -2.42 -2.11
C ILE A 214 13.08 -3.05 -1.62
N SER A 215 13.60 -3.96 -2.43
CA SER A 215 14.95 -4.49 -2.34
C SER A 215 15.60 -4.42 -3.71
N THR A 216 16.90 -4.14 -3.73
CA THR A 216 17.64 -3.91 -4.97
C THR A 216 18.88 -4.79 -5.04
N VAL A 217 19.24 -5.21 -6.25
CA VAL A 217 20.42 -6.05 -6.51
C VAL A 217 21.13 -5.53 -7.76
N GLU A 218 22.32 -4.94 -7.57
CA GLU A 218 23.16 -4.49 -8.68
C GLU A 218 23.78 -5.70 -9.41
N GLN A 219 23.75 -5.66 -10.73
CA GLN A 219 24.30 -6.69 -11.61
C GLN A 219 25.71 -6.30 -12.10
N SER A 220 26.48 -7.28 -12.58
CA SER A 220 27.84 -7.05 -13.07
C SER A 220 27.93 -6.11 -14.27
N ASP A 221 26.84 -5.96 -15.03
CA ASP A 221 26.75 -5.04 -16.17
C ASP A 221 26.39 -3.59 -15.75
N GLY A 222 26.06 -3.37 -14.48
CA GLY A 222 25.65 -2.08 -13.93
C GLY A 222 24.16 -1.83 -13.87
N SER A 223 23.34 -2.74 -14.40
CA SER A 223 21.89 -2.68 -14.17
C SER A 223 21.53 -2.95 -12.72
N LEU A 224 20.39 -2.43 -12.30
CA LEU A 224 19.83 -2.63 -10.96
C LEU A 224 18.52 -3.41 -11.09
N ASN A 225 18.48 -4.62 -10.53
CA ASN A 225 17.21 -5.34 -10.35
C ASN A 225 16.49 -4.78 -9.14
N VAL A 226 15.17 -4.62 -9.24
CA VAL A 226 14.32 -4.06 -8.18
C VAL A 226 13.16 -5.00 -7.92
N TYR A 227 12.98 -5.38 -6.66
CA TYR A 227 11.90 -6.24 -6.18
C TYR A 227 11.05 -5.49 -5.17
N GLY A 228 9.74 -5.54 -5.33
CA GLY A 228 8.73 -4.92 -4.48
C GLY A 228 8.16 -5.87 -3.42
N GLY A 229 7.85 -5.32 -2.26
CA GLY A 229 7.28 -5.96 -1.09
C GLY A 229 8.00 -7.26 -0.72
N ARG A 230 7.30 -8.39 -0.80
CA ARG A 230 7.81 -9.73 -0.44
C ARG A 230 8.55 -10.45 -1.57
N GLY A 231 9.02 -9.71 -2.59
CA GLY A 231 9.89 -10.25 -3.64
C GLY A 231 9.30 -10.24 -5.04
N GLN A 232 8.20 -9.53 -5.27
CA GLN A 232 7.65 -9.36 -6.62
C GLN A 232 8.65 -8.57 -7.48
N SER A 233 9.09 -9.14 -8.59
CA SER A 233 9.97 -8.43 -9.52
C SER A 233 9.26 -7.21 -10.14
N LEU A 234 9.90 -6.04 -10.06
CA LEU A 234 9.43 -4.79 -10.67
C LEU A 234 10.34 -4.38 -11.84
N VAL A 235 11.66 -4.54 -11.69
CA VAL A 235 12.65 -4.26 -12.73
C VAL A 235 13.68 -5.38 -12.78
N VAL A 236 13.93 -5.93 -13.97
CA VAL A 236 15.01 -6.90 -14.22
C VAL A 236 15.85 -6.40 -15.38
N GLY A 237 17.10 -6.03 -15.11
CA GLY A 237 17.98 -5.45 -16.10
C GLY A 237 17.40 -4.17 -16.68
N GLN A 238 17.01 -4.22 -17.96
CA GLN A 238 16.47 -3.08 -18.71
C GLN A 238 14.95 -3.16 -18.94
N GLU A 239 14.29 -4.13 -18.30
CA GLU A 239 12.85 -4.40 -18.47
C GLU A 239 12.10 -4.10 -17.18
N ALA A 240 10.96 -3.42 -17.30
CA ALA A 240 10.04 -3.17 -16.19
C ALA A 240 8.82 -4.11 -16.30
N THR A 241 8.41 -4.68 -15.17
CA THR A 241 7.18 -5.47 -15.06
C THR A 241 6.01 -4.52 -14.83
N GLU A 242 4.97 -4.62 -15.66
CA GLU A 242 3.75 -3.83 -15.50
C GLU A 242 2.80 -4.52 -14.51
N LEU A 243 2.53 -3.84 -13.41
CA LEU A 243 1.48 -4.19 -12.47
C LEU A 243 0.12 -3.73 -13.03
N GLN A 244 -0.92 -4.52 -12.81
CA GLN A 244 -2.29 -4.23 -13.22
C GLN A 244 -3.22 -4.39 -12.02
N VAL A 245 -4.23 -3.53 -11.96
CA VAL A 245 -5.28 -3.59 -10.93
C VAL A 245 -6.59 -4.02 -11.56
N ARG A 246 -7.33 -4.91 -10.89
CA ARG A 246 -8.69 -5.29 -11.29
C ARG A 246 -9.55 -5.62 -10.07
N PRO A 247 -10.89 -5.60 -10.18
CA PRO A 247 -11.77 -6.14 -9.15
C PRO A 247 -11.48 -7.61 -8.84
N GLN A 248 -11.54 -7.97 -7.56
CA GLN A 248 -11.40 -9.34 -7.08
C GLN A 248 -12.72 -10.08 -7.27
N GLY A 249 -12.82 -10.81 -8.37
CA GLY A 249 -14.05 -11.49 -8.71
C GLY A 249 -15.21 -10.51 -8.96
N ALA A 250 -16.42 -10.86 -8.50
CA ALA A 250 -17.60 -10.01 -8.67
C ALA A 250 -17.69 -8.88 -7.64
N ASP A 251 -16.69 -8.69 -6.77
CA ASP A 251 -16.64 -7.58 -5.81
C ASP A 251 -15.99 -6.34 -6.46
N PRO A 252 -16.77 -5.34 -6.90
CA PRO A 252 -16.22 -4.11 -7.48
C PRO A 252 -15.48 -3.26 -6.45
N ASN A 253 -15.72 -3.49 -5.15
CA ASN A 253 -15.19 -2.71 -4.03
C ASN A 253 -13.93 -3.35 -3.44
N ARG A 254 -13.39 -4.41 -4.05
CA ARG A 254 -12.14 -5.02 -3.62
C ARG A 254 -11.19 -5.18 -4.80
N LEU A 255 -10.16 -4.34 -4.84
CA LEU A 255 -9.15 -4.42 -5.89
C LEU A 255 -8.05 -5.44 -5.56
N GLU A 256 -7.66 -6.21 -6.57
CA GLU A 256 -6.47 -7.06 -6.58
C GLU A 256 -5.44 -6.56 -7.58
N ILE A 257 -4.17 -6.67 -7.19
CA ILE A 257 -2.99 -6.34 -7.97
C ILE A 257 -2.43 -7.63 -8.55
N GLY A 258 -2.10 -7.60 -9.83
CA GLY A 258 -1.53 -8.74 -10.55
C GLY A 258 -0.56 -8.32 -11.65
N VAL A 259 0.08 -9.31 -12.23
CA VAL A 259 0.96 -9.17 -13.40
C VAL A 259 0.40 -9.99 -14.56
N ARG A 260 0.60 -9.50 -15.78
CA ARG A 260 0.17 -10.21 -16.99
C ARG A 260 1.28 -11.14 -17.48
N ASN A 261 0.95 -12.41 -17.67
CA ASN A 261 1.80 -13.39 -18.34
C ASN A 261 1.06 -13.95 -19.55
N GLY A 262 1.27 -13.34 -20.73
CA GLY A 262 0.48 -13.60 -21.94
C GLY A 262 -0.98 -13.21 -21.74
N SER A 263 -1.90 -14.17 -21.82
CA SER A 263 -3.33 -13.97 -21.52
C SER A 263 -3.66 -14.13 -20.03
N ALA A 264 -2.77 -14.72 -19.23
CA ALA A 264 -3.02 -14.98 -17.82
C ALA A 264 -2.76 -13.73 -16.95
N PHE A 265 -3.64 -13.50 -15.97
CA PHE A 265 -3.44 -12.53 -14.90
C PHE A 265 -3.06 -13.29 -13.63
N ILE A 266 -1.84 -13.05 -13.15
CA ILE A 266 -1.31 -13.70 -11.94
C ILE A 266 -1.45 -12.69 -10.81
N VAL A 267 -2.26 -13.04 -9.80
CA VAL A 267 -2.47 -12.18 -8.63
C VAL A 267 -1.20 -12.17 -7.77
N VAL A 268 -0.74 -10.96 -7.40
CA VAL A 268 0.45 -10.73 -6.58
C VAL A 268 0.17 -9.79 -5.39
N THR A 269 -1.11 -9.58 -5.07
CA THR A 269 -1.55 -8.64 -4.02
C THR A 269 -0.86 -8.92 -2.68
N ASP A 270 -0.79 -10.19 -2.26
CA ASP A 270 -0.17 -10.61 -1.00
C ASP A 270 1.35 -10.37 -0.94
N ASN A 271 1.98 -10.11 -2.09
CA ASN A 271 3.39 -9.73 -2.16
C ASN A 271 3.59 -8.22 -2.00
N MET A 272 2.54 -7.40 -2.12
CA MET A 272 2.63 -5.95 -2.01
C MET A 272 2.59 -5.56 -0.53
N SER A 273 3.70 -5.02 -0.02
CA SER A 273 3.83 -4.64 1.39
C SER A 273 4.76 -3.44 1.55
N GLY A 274 4.60 -2.69 2.64
CA GLY A 274 5.36 -1.47 2.92
C GLY A 274 4.97 -0.30 2.01
N GLY A 275 5.47 0.89 2.36
CA GLY A 275 5.10 2.13 1.69
C GLY A 275 3.60 2.43 1.77
N SER A 276 3.18 3.43 1.01
CA SER A 276 1.76 3.81 0.97
C SER A 276 0.87 2.74 0.35
N LEU A 277 1.33 1.99 -0.65
CA LEU A 277 0.56 0.91 -1.28
C LEU A 277 0.27 -0.23 -0.31
N GLY A 278 1.28 -0.66 0.45
CA GLY A 278 1.10 -1.66 1.51
C GLY A 278 0.13 -1.19 2.59
N ALA A 279 0.24 0.07 3.03
CA ALA A 279 -0.68 0.65 4.02
C ALA A 279 -2.13 0.71 3.53
N LEU A 280 -2.37 0.99 2.25
CA LEU A 280 -3.72 1.02 1.68
C LEU A 280 -4.37 -0.37 1.68
N LEU A 281 -3.61 -1.40 1.32
CA LEU A 281 -4.07 -2.80 1.40
C LEU A 281 -4.34 -3.20 2.86
N GLU A 282 -3.42 -2.88 3.76
CA GLU A 282 -3.56 -3.13 5.20
C GLU A 282 -4.75 -2.38 5.80
N THR A 283 -5.00 -1.13 5.40
CA THR A 283 -6.15 -0.34 5.85
C THR A 283 -7.46 -1.03 5.51
N ARG A 284 -7.60 -1.51 4.26
CA ARG A 284 -8.78 -2.28 3.85
C ARG A 284 -8.92 -3.54 4.72
N ASP A 285 -7.89 -4.36 4.75
CA ASP A 285 -7.96 -5.73 5.30
C ASP A 285 -8.02 -5.75 6.84
N THR A 286 -7.45 -4.76 7.52
CA THR A 286 -7.30 -4.76 9.00
C THR A 286 -8.12 -3.69 9.72
N LEU A 287 -8.57 -2.65 9.02
CA LEU A 287 -9.35 -1.56 9.62
C LEU A 287 -10.79 -1.53 9.07
N LEU A 288 -10.96 -1.37 7.76
CA LEU A 288 -12.27 -1.16 7.15
C LEU A 288 -13.13 -2.43 7.16
N ASP A 289 -12.59 -3.56 6.67
CA ASP A 289 -13.32 -4.83 6.60
C ASP A 289 -13.75 -5.31 7.99
N PRO A 290 -12.88 -5.32 9.03
CA PRO A 290 -13.30 -5.71 10.38
C PRO A 290 -14.29 -4.72 11.02
N ALA A 291 -14.20 -3.42 10.71
CA ALA A 291 -15.13 -2.43 11.25
C ALA A 291 -16.54 -2.60 10.67
N SER A 292 -16.66 -2.73 9.35
CA SER A 292 -17.93 -3.01 8.66
C SER A 292 -18.52 -4.33 9.16
N ASN A 293 -17.71 -5.40 9.23
CA ASN A 293 -18.16 -6.70 9.73
C ASN A 293 -18.60 -6.67 11.21
N SER A 294 -17.92 -5.90 12.05
CA SER A 294 -18.31 -5.74 13.46
C SER A 294 -19.63 -4.97 13.58
N LEU A 295 -19.80 -3.90 12.80
CA LEU A 295 -21.03 -3.13 12.76
C LEU A 295 -22.22 -3.98 12.28
N GLY A 296 -22.02 -4.74 11.20
CA GLY A 296 -23.00 -5.67 10.65
C GLY A 296 -23.37 -6.76 11.66
N ARG A 297 -22.40 -7.34 12.37
CA ARG A 297 -22.66 -8.34 13.43
C ARG A 297 -23.52 -7.77 14.55
N ILE A 298 -23.25 -6.54 15.01
CA ILE A 298 -24.09 -5.87 16.02
C ILE A 298 -25.51 -5.69 15.48
N ALA A 299 -25.67 -5.23 14.24
CA ALA A 299 -26.98 -5.02 13.61
C ALA A 299 -27.78 -6.32 13.50
N VAL A 300 -27.16 -7.42 13.05
CA VAL A 300 -27.81 -8.75 12.96
C VAL A 300 -28.19 -9.27 14.35
N ALA A 301 -27.27 -9.21 15.31
CA ALA A 301 -27.54 -9.68 16.67
C ALA A 301 -28.67 -8.88 17.35
N LEU A 302 -28.68 -7.56 17.20
CA LEU A 302 -29.76 -6.71 17.71
C LEU A 302 -31.10 -7.04 17.05
N THR A 303 -31.10 -7.16 15.72
CA THR A 303 -32.31 -7.44 14.94
C THR A 303 -32.95 -8.76 15.36
N ASP A 304 -32.15 -9.82 15.45
CA ASP A 304 -32.66 -11.16 15.74
C ASP A 304 -33.12 -11.28 17.20
N GLN A 305 -32.32 -10.81 18.17
CA GLN A 305 -32.70 -10.83 19.60
C GLN A 305 -33.94 -9.98 19.88
N PHE A 306 -34.01 -8.77 19.30
CA PHE A 306 -35.16 -7.90 19.52
C PHE A 306 -36.42 -8.48 18.87
N ASN A 307 -36.32 -9.00 17.65
CA ASN A 307 -37.44 -9.61 16.95
C ASN A 307 -37.94 -10.89 17.63
N GLU A 308 -37.05 -11.69 18.21
CA GLU A 308 -37.43 -12.87 19.00
C GLU A 308 -38.30 -12.46 20.19
N LEU A 309 -37.84 -11.49 20.99
CA LEU A 309 -38.59 -10.98 22.15
C LEU A 309 -39.89 -10.29 21.74
N HIS A 310 -39.87 -9.49 20.68
CA HIS A 310 -41.05 -8.77 20.22
C HIS A 310 -42.15 -9.72 19.71
N ARG A 311 -41.78 -10.82 19.03
CA ARG A 311 -42.73 -11.86 18.59
C ARG A 311 -43.33 -12.67 19.75
N ALA A 312 -42.60 -12.81 20.86
CA ALA A 312 -43.11 -13.45 22.06
C ALA A 312 -44.16 -12.59 22.82
N GLY A 313 -44.26 -11.30 22.48
CA GLY A 313 -45.22 -10.36 23.05
C GLY A 313 -46.56 -10.30 22.33
N MET A 314 -47.44 -9.42 22.82
CA MET A 314 -48.72 -9.08 22.20
C MET A 314 -48.79 -7.57 21.90
N ASP A 315 -49.45 -7.22 20.80
CA ASP A 315 -49.69 -5.83 20.43
C ASP A 315 -50.92 -5.22 21.15
N LEU A 316 -51.25 -3.96 20.85
CA LEU A 316 -52.40 -3.26 21.45
C LEU A 316 -53.77 -3.88 21.09
N ARG A 317 -53.82 -4.73 20.07
CA ARG A 317 -55.04 -5.42 19.60
C ARG A 317 -55.16 -6.83 20.18
N GLY A 318 -54.16 -7.29 20.93
CA GLY A 318 -54.10 -8.64 21.48
C GLY A 318 -53.58 -9.67 20.48
N GLU A 319 -53.02 -9.23 19.35
CA GLU A 319 -52.40 -10.12 18.36
C GLU A 319 -50.93 -10.36 18.72
N ALA A 320 -50.38 -11.50 18.28
CA ALA A 320 -48.96 -11.79 18.48
C ALA A 320 -48.06 -10.74 17.80
N GLY A 321 -46.96 -10.37 18.45
CA GLY A 321 -46.02 -9.39 17.91
C GLY A 321 -45.36 -9.85 16.60
N GLY A 322 -45.05 -8.88 15.73
CA GLY A 322 -44.34 -9.10 14.47
C GLY A 322 -42.82 -8.91 14.58
N ALA A 323 -42.13 -8.93 13.44
CA ALA A 323 -40.77 -8.40 13.36
C ALA A 323 -40.80 -6.87 13.53
N PHE A 324 -39.96 -6.35 14.42
CA PHE A 324 -39.77 -4.91 14.60
C PHE A 324 -38.71 -4.36 13.63
N PHE A 325 -37.61 -5.10 13.45
CA PHE A 325 -36.54 -4.78 12.49
C PHE A 325 -36.51 -5.79 11.34
N SER A 326 -36.06 -5.35 10.16
CA SER A 326 -35.81 -6.24 9.02
C SER A 326 -34.40 -6.83 9.11
N ARG A 327 -34.29 -8.16 8.99
CA ARG A 327 -32.99 -8.85 9.03
C ARG A 327 -32.18 -8.56 7.75
N PRO A 328 -30.93 -8.08 7.84
CA PRO A 328 -30.03 -8.00 6.69
C PRO A 328 -29.79 -9.40 6.11
N ALA A 329 -29.81 -9.54 4.78
CA ALA A 329 -29.43 -10.78 4.13
C ALA A 329 -27.90 -10.84 3.97
N PRO A 330 -27.26 -12.00 4.18
CA PRO A 330 -25.85 -12.13 3.88
C PRO A 330 -25.63 -12.08 2.37
N GLU A 331 -24.52 -11.46 1.94
CA GLU A 331 -24.14 -11.37 0.54
C GLU A 331 -23.14 -12.48 0.19
N VAL A 332 -23.30 -13.10 -0.98
CA VAL A 332 -22.37 -14.10 -1.51
C VAL A 332 -21.98 -13.66 -2.92
N LEU A 333 -20.69 -13.34 -3.09
CA LEU A 333 -20.14 -12.89 -4.37
C LEU A 333 -19.40 -14.03 -5.07
N SER A 334 -19.69 -14.25 -6.35
CA SER A 334 -18.97 -15.24 -7.16
C SER A 334 -17.61 -14.71 -7.61
N ASN A 335 -16.58 -15.57 -7.65
CA ASN A 335 -15.31 -15.20 -8.26
C ASN A 335 -15.41 -15.26 -9.80
N LEU A 336 -14.86 -14.26 -10.50
CA LEU A 336 -14.86 -14.18 -11.97
C LEU A 336 -14.08 -15.33 -12.63
N GLY A 337 -13.19 -15.99 -11.90
CA GLY A 337 -12.46 -17.18 -12.37
C GLY A 337 -13.24 -18.48 -12.25
N ASN A 338 -14.47 -18.48 -11.74
CA ASN A 338 -15.28 -19.69 -11.59
C ASN A 338 -15.69 -20.24 -12.97
N ALA A 339 -15.58 -21.57 -13.12
CA ALA A 339 -15.99 -22.27 -14.34
C ALA A 339 -17.51 -22.52 -14.42
N ALA A 340 -18.22 -22.40 -13.30
CA ALA A 340 -19.66 -22.62 -13.19
C ALA A 340 -20.36 -21.36 -12.68
N ASP A 341 -21.57 -21.12 -13.19
CA ASP A 341 -22.44 -20.03 -12.77
C ASP A 341 -23.18 -20.39 -11.47
N GLY A 342 -23.47 -19.37 -10.66
CA GLY A 342 -24.26 -19.48 -9.43
C GLY A 342 -23.44 -19.25 -8.15
N VAL A 343 -24.17 -19.06 -7.05
CA VAL A 343 -23.59 -18.89 -5.70
C VAL A 343 -24.26 -19.87 -4.73
N PRO A 344 -23.53 -20.45 -3.78
CA PRO A 344 -24.12 -21.25 -2.71
C PRO A 344 -25.15 -20.44 -1.93
N GLY A 345 -26.24 -21.09 -1.50
CA GLY A 345 -27.13 -20.49 -0.51
C GLY A 345 -26.42 -20.39 0.84
N LEU A 346 -26.52 -19.23 1.49
CA LEU A 346 -25.95 -18.98 2.80
C LEU A 346 -27.06 -18.73 3.82
N VAL A 347 -27.04 -19.46 4.91
CA VAL A 347 -27.95 -19.30 6.05
C VAL A 347 -27.12 -19.11 7.30
N ILE A 348 -27.50 -18.13 8.11
CA ILE A 348 -26.93 -17.91 9.44
C ILE A 348 -27.84 -18.60 10.44
N ASP A 349 -27.43 -19.78 10.89
CA ASP A 349 -28.16 -20.60 11.87
C ASP A 349 -27.91 -20.11 13.31
N ASP A 350 -26.66 -19.85 13.67
CA ASP A 350 -26.26 -19.33 14.98
C ASP A 350 -25.43 -18.04 14.84
N ILE A 351 -25.98 -16.94 15.35
CA ILE A 351 -25.36 -15.60 15.31
C ILE A 351 -24.21 -15.50 16.31
N SER A 352 -24.26 -16.28 17.39
CA SER A 352 -23.21 -16.28 18.41
C SER A 352 -21.88 -16.78 17.84
N GLU A 353 -21.94 -17.63 16.82
CA GLU A 353 -20.79 -18.16 16.09
C GLU A 353 -20.26 -17.23 14.98
N LEU A 354 -20.99 -16.16 14.63
CA LEU A 354 -20.49 -15.20 13.63
C LEU A 354 -19.22 -14.52 14.13
N SER A 355 -18.21 -14.45 13.26
CA SER A 355 -17.02 -13.61 13.47
C SER A 355 -17.16 -12.28 12.73
N SER A 356 -16.33 -11.30 13.11
CA SER A 356 -16.19 -10.03 12.39
C SER A 356 -15.26 -10.18 11.17
N SER A 357 -15.58 -11.10 10.25
CA SER A 357 -14.75 -11.38 9.08
C SER A 357 -15.58 -11.93 7.92
N ASP A 358 -15.11 -11.62 6.72
CA ASP A 358 -15.57 -12.25 5.49
C ASP A 358 -14.94 -13.64 5.32
N TYR A 359 -15.56 -14.44 4.44
CA TYR A 359 -15.14 -15.80 4.18
C TYR A 359 -14.95 -16.06 2.70
N GLN A 360 -13.92 -16.84 2.38
CA GLN A 360 -13.72 -17.37 1.03
C GLN A 360 -14.01 -18.86 1.03
N LEU A 361 -15.00 -19.26 0.24
CA LEU A 361 -15.32 -20.66 -0.03
C LEU A 361 -14.74 -21.06 -1.39
N ARG A 362 -13.86 -22.07 -1.42
CA ARG A 362 -13.18 -22.55 -2.63
C ARG A 362 -13.36 -24.06 -2.79
N PHE A 363 -13.70 -24.52 -3.98
CA PHE A 363 -13.63 -25.93 -4.35
C PHE A 363 -12.23 -26.27 -4.90
N ASP A 364 -11.52 -27.22 -4.31
CA ASP A 364 -10.14 -27.56 -4.71
C ASP A 364 -10.01 -28.70 -5.73
N GLY A 365 -11.16 -29.22 -6.20
CA GLY A 365 -11.25 -30.37 -7.09
C GLY A 365 -11.75 -31.63 -6.40
N SER A 366 -11.68 -31.69 -5.07
CA SER A 366 -12.21 -32.76 -4.23
C SER A 366 -13.22 -32.25 -3.21
N ASP A 367 -12.85 -31.23 -2.44
CA ASP A 367 -13.58 -30.76 -1.28
C ASP A 367 -13.82 -29.25 -1.34
N TRP A 368 -14.81 -28.80 -0.57
CA TRP A 368 -15.03 -27.38 -0.31
C TRP A 368 -14.20 -26.95 0.90
N VAL A 369 -13.39 -25.92 0.69
CA VAL A 369 -12.54 -25.31 1.71
C VAL A 369 -13.08 -23.93 2.02
N LEU A 370 -13.49 -23.71 3.27
CA LEU A 370 -13.85 -22.40 3.80
C LEU A 370 -12.64 -21.81 4.51
N ARG A 371 -12.25 -20.59 4.13
CA ARG A 371 -11.17 -19.82 4.74
C ARG A 371 -11.72 -18.54 5.31
N ARG A 372 -11.36 -18.19 6.54
CA ARG A 372 -11.66 -16.87 7.09
C ARG A 372 -10.63 -15.88 6.56
N LEU A 373 -11.07 -14.75 6.02
CA LEU A 373 -10.13 -13.83 5.37
C LEU A 373 -9.21 -13.11 6.36
N GLN A 374 -9.64 -12.95 7.61
CA GLN A 374 -8.87 -12.26 8.65
C GLN A 374 -7.65 -13.05 9.14
N ASP A 375 -7.77 -14.35 9.38
CA ASP A 375 -6.75 -15.17 10.08
C ASP A 375 -6.36 -16.49 9.37
N GLY A 376 -6.99 -16.80 8.23
CA GLY A 376 -6.66 -17.96 7.39
C GLY A 376 -7.52 -19.18 7.67
#